data_AF-B6QAT6-F1
#
_entry.id   AF-B6QAT6-F1
#
_cell.length_a   1.000
_cell.length_b   1.000
_cell.length_c   1.000
_cell.angle_alpha   90.00
_cell.angle_beta   90.00
_cell.angle_gamma   90.00
#
_symmetry.space_group_name_H-M   'P 1'
#
loop_
_entity.id
_entity.type
_entity.pdbx_description
1 polymer ?
#
loop_
_entity_poly.entity_id
_entity_poly.type
_entity_poly.pdbx_seq_one_letter_code
_entity_poly.pdbx_strand_id
1 'polypeptide(L)'
;MVDRLYFQGSSPLKGGMQIDQDWVCVLDSLNDKGHNTVYSDWLQQTKIESPLASTPLIDTIGTGSDFTIFQHHLGIPSTDLVFSEGQKNAVFQYQSKYDSHLWMEKFGDPEFRNHKAMAELWGLLAFRFALQAVLAFSARRYAKSLREGCSSLQFSSNISGKELSRAIDTTIKTIMNVTKRMKIGI
;
A
#
# COMPACT_ATOMS: atom_id res chain seq x y z
N MET A 1 -14.12 16.49 -4.27
CA MET A 1 -12.87 16.33 -3.49
C MET A 1 -12.84 14.88 -3.03
N VAL A 2 -11.66 14.28 -3.03
CA VAL A 2 -11.49 12.85 -3.29
C VAL A 2 -10.95 12.29 -2.00
N ASP A 3 -11.82 11.56 -1.33
CA ASP A 3 -11.78 11.49 0.13
C ASP A 3 -11.12 10.20 0.65
N ARG A 4 -10.42 9.44 -0.21
CA ARG A 4 -9.54 8.32 0.17
C ARG A 4 -8.68 7.86 -1.01
N LEU A 5 -7.37 7.77 -0.81
CA LEU A 5 -6.48 6.92 -1.59
C LEU A 5 -6.19 5.67 -0.76
N TYR A 6 -6.53 4.50 -1.28
CA TYR A 6 -6.15 3.21 -0.72
C TYR A 6 -4.91 2.72 -1.46
N PHE A 7 -3.86 2.49 -0.68
CA PHE A 7 -2.70 1.75 -1.10
C PHE A 7 -2.73 0.39 -0.42
N GLN A 8 -2.79 -0.65 -1.22
CA GLN A 8 -2.80 -2.02 -0.74
C GLN A 8 -1.50 -2.67 -1.21
N GLY A 9 -0.64 -3.04 -0.26
CA GLY A 9 0.74 -3.50 -0.50
C GLY A 9 0.91 -5.01 -0.34
N SER A 10 2.02 -5.53 -0.89
CA SER A 10 2.28 -6.94 -1.23
C SER A 10 2.55 -7.90 -0.06
N SER A 11 1.89 -7.72 1.07
CA SER A 11 2.03 -8.60 2.22
C SER A 11 0.68 -9.03 2.75
N PRO A 12 0.51 -10.32 3.14
CA PRO A 12 -0.68 -10.80 3.81
C PRO A 12 -0.87 -10.19 5.23
N LEU A 13 0.11 -9.41 5.70
CA LEU A 13 0.11 -8.72 7.00
C LEU A 13 0.17 -7.21 6.83
N LYS A 14 -0.61 -6.48 7.63
CA LYS A 14 -0.68 -5.01 7.59
C LYS A 14 0.72 -4.41 7.63
N GLY A 15 1.03 -3.62 6.61
CA GLY A 15 2.32 -2.95 6.45
C GLY A 15 3.51 -3.78 5.94
N GLY A 16 3.31 -5.03 5.51
CA GLY A 16 4.46 -5.84 5.08
C GLY A 16 4.95 -5.51 3.66
N MET A 17 6.08 -6.11 3.26
CA MET A 17 6.96 -5.77 2.13
C MET A 17 6.56 -4.51 1.38
N GLN A 18 6.76 -3.39 2.07
CA GLN A 18 6.55 -2.08 1.52
C GLN A 18 7.79 -1.73 0.70
N ILE A 19 7.55 -1.25 -0.51
CA ILE A 19 8.56 -0.49 -1.24
C ILE A 19 8.79 0.80 -0.43
N ASP A 20 10.04 1.22 -0.32
CA ASP A 20 10.52 2.19 0.68
C ASP A 20 9.78 3.56 0.64
N GLN A 21 10.06 4.42 1.62
CA GLN A 21 9.63 5.83 1.69
C GLN A 21 9.94 6.65 0.41
N ASP A 22 10.68 6.08 -0.54
CA ASP A 22 10.89 6.60 -1.89
C ASP A 22 9.58 6.84 -2.69
N TRP A 23 8.46 6.22 -2.32
CA TRP A 23 7.14 6.54 -2.88
C TRP A 23 6.62 7.92 -2.51
N VAL A 24 7.08 8.48 -1.38
CA VAL A 24 6.71 9.83 -0.93
C VAL A 24 7.08 10.83 -2.01
N CYS A 25 8.28 10.74 -2.60
CA CYS A 25 8.71 11.65 -3.66
C CYS A 25 7.87 11.59 -4.93
N VAL A 26 7.32 10.41 -5.27
CA VAL A 26 6.43 10.25 -6.45
C VAL A 26 5.11 10.95 -6.16
N LEU A 27 4.49 10.63 -5.02
CA LEU A 27 3.21 11.20 -4.61
C LEU A 27 3.30 12.71 -4.29
N ASP A 28 4.47 13.18 -3.86
CA ASP A 28 4.77 14.59 -3.59
C ASP A 28 5.09 15.38 -4.88
N SER A 29 5.53 14.68 -5.94
CA SER A 29 5.75 15.28 -7.27
C SER A 29 4.47 15.49 -8.09
N LEU A 30 3.38 14.80 -7.72
CA LEU A 30 2.06 14.97 -8.32
C LEU A 30 1.36 16.16 -7.64
N ASN A 31 1.81 17.37 -7.98
CA ASN A 31 1.25 18.62 -7.51
C ASN A 31 0.44 19.27 -8.64
N ASP A 32 -0.87 19.45 -8.44
CA ASP A 32 -1.68 20.30 -9.32
C ASP A 32 -1.62 21.73 -8.78
N LYS A 33 -1.27 22.70 -9.64
CA LYS A 33 -0.98 24.08 -9.22
C LYS A 33 -2.16 24.66 -8.41
N GLY A 34 -2.01 24.74 -7.09
CA GLY A 34 -3.02 25.27 -6.16
C GLY A 34 -3.64 24.25 -5.19
N HIS A 35 -3.22 22.98 -5.23
CA HIS A 35 -3.72 21.92 -4.34
C HIS A 35 -2.57 21.20 -3.60
N ASN A 36 -2.94 20.47 -2.54
CA ASN A 36 -2.06 19.60 -1.76
C ASN A 36 -1.60 18.40 -2.62
N THR A 37 -0.45 17.81 -2.30
CA THR A 37 0.07 16.63 -3.01
C THR A 37 -0.75 15.38 -2.66
N VAL A 38 -0.80 14.39 -3.56
CA VAL A 38 -1.51 13.12 -3.32
C VAL A 38 -1.06 12.46 -2.00
N TYR A 39 0.22 12.60 -1.65
CA TYR A 39 0.74 12.13 -0.37
C TYR A 39 0.12 12.86 0.83
N SER A 40 0.07 14.18 0.78
CA SER A 40 -0.44 15.00 1.87
C SER A 40 -1.95 14.80 2.09
N ASP A 41 -2.72 14.65 1.01
CA ASP A 41 -4.15 14.32 1.09
C ASP A 41 -4.37 12.93 1.70
N TRP A 42 -3.59 11.94 1.28
CA TRP A 42 -3.65 10.60 1.84
C TRP A 42 -3.22 10.53 3.31
N LEU A 43 -2.19 11.30 3.70
CA LEU A 43 -1.78 11.41 5.10
C LEU A 43 -2.86 12.11 5.95
N GLN A 44 -3.47 13.17 5.44
CA GLN A 44 -4.57 13.85 6.11
C GLN A 44 -5.72 12.88 6.35
N GLN A 45 -6.08 12.09 5.33
CA GLN A 45 -7.12 11.08 5.45
C GLN A 45 -6.75 9.99 6.47
N THR A 46 -5.49 9.55 6.49
CA THR A 46 -5.00 8.59 7.48
C THR A 46 -5.13 9.13 8.90
N LYS A 47 -4.86 10.43 9.10
CA LYS A 47 -4.97 11.08 10.41
C LYS A 47 -6.41 11.17 10.94
N ILE A 48 -7.41 11.10 10.05
CA ILE A 48 -8.82 11.00 10.47
C ILE A 48 -9.06 9.66 11.18
N GLU A 49 -8.47 8.57 10.69
CA GLU A 49 -8.62 7.23 11.27
C GLU A 49 -7.62 6.96 12.41
N SER A 50 -6.42 7.51 12.31
CA SER A 50 -5.34 7.35 13.28
C SER A 50 -4.63 8.69 13.52
N PRO A 51 -5.08 9.50 14.51
CA PRO A 51 -4.59 10.86 14.73
C PRO A 51 -3.08 10.98 14.96
N LEU A 52 -2.42 9.92 15.42
CA LEU A 52 -0.98 9.87 15.70
C LEU A 52 -0.14 9.37 14.51
N ALA A 53 -0.77 9.09 13.35
CA ALA A 53 -0.06 8.60 12.18
C ALA A 53 0.89 9.65 11.59
N SER A 54 2.15 9.26 11.43
CA SER A 54 3.20 10.06 10.77
C SER A 54 3.39 9.72 9.28
N THR A 55 2.80 8.62 8.82
CA THR A 55 2.83 8.16 7.42
C THR A 55 1.44 7.67 7.00
N PRO A 56 1.09 7.72 5.71
CA PRO A 56 -0.17 7.18 5.23
C PRO A 56 -0.31 5.68 5.51
N LEU A 57 -1.56 5.25 5.76
CA LEU A 57 -1.87 3.86 6.07
C LEU A 57 -1.91 3.01 4.80
N ILE A 58 -1.09 1.97 4.77
CA ILE A 58 -1.08 0.94 3.73
C ILE A 58 -1.76 -0.31 4.27
N ASP A 59 -2.77 -0.81 3.55
CA ASP A 59 -3.50 -2.02 3.94
C ASP A 59 -2.94 -3.28 3.25
N THR A 60 -3.40 -4.45 3.70
CA THR A 60 -3.09 -5.74 3.07
C THR A 60 -3.92 -5.97 1.81
N ILE A 61 -3.30 -6.51 0.76
CA ILE A 61 -4.03 -6.95 -0.43
C ILE A 61 -4.80 -8.25 -0.16
N GLY A 62 -6.08 -8.25 -0.51
CA GLY A 62 -6.99 -9.40 -0.35
C GLY A 62 -6.95 -10.38 -1.53
N THR A 63 -8.12 -10.85 -1.96
CA THR A 63 -8.30 -11.71 -3.16
C THR A 63 -9.25 -11.10 -4.20
N GLY A 64 -9.50 -9.79 -4.10
CA GLY A 64 -10.59 -9.12 -4.81
C GLY A 64 -10.30 -8.71 -6.26
N SER A 65 -9.11 -9.03 -6.78
CA SER A 65 -8.67 -8.63 -8.13
C SER A 65 -7.61 -9.60 -8.68
N ASP A 66 -7.11 -9.32 -9.88
CA ASP A 66 -6.22 -10.20 -10.65
C ASP A 66 -4.84 -10.38 -10.02
N PHE A 67 -4.42 -9.49 -9.12
CA PHE A 67 -3.19 -9.63 -8.35
C PHE A 67 -3.16 -10.90 -7.47
N THR A 68 -4.29 -11.56 -7.28
CA THR A 68 -4.44 -12.71 -6.38
C THR A 68 -3.51 -13.87 -6.75
N ILE A 69 -3.43 -14.22 -8.04
CA ILE A 69 -2.57 -15.33 -8.49
C ILE A 69 -1.08 -14.98 -8.30
N PHE A 70 -0.71 -13.73 -8.54
CA PHE A 70 0.67 -13.27 -8.39
C PHE A 70 1.08 -13.30 -6.93
N GLN A 71 0.27 -12.74 -6.04
CA GLN A 71 0.59 -12.66 -4.62
C GLN A 71 0.46 -14.01 -3.91
N HIS A 72 -0.71 -14.65 -3.97
CA HIS A 72 -1.03 -15.79 -3.10
C HIS A 72 -0.52 -17.11 -3.63
N HIS A 73 -0.41 -17.27 -4.96
CA HIS A 73 0.07 -18.51 -5.56
C HIS A 73 1.55 -18.45 -5.93
N LEU A 74 1.99 -17.36 -6.57
CA LEU A 74 3.38 -17.24 -7.07
C LEU A 74 4.33 -16.56 -6.08
N GLY A 75 3.82 -15.90 -5.03
CA GLY A 75 4.64 -15.15 -4.08
C GLY A 75 5.31 -13.91 -4.70
N ILE A 76 4.75 -13.40 -5.80
CA ILE A 76 5.24 -12.21 -6.49
C ILE A 76 4.69 -10.97 -5.78
N PRO A 77 5.56 -10.01 -5.41
CA PRO A 77 5.13 -8.81 -4.72
C PRO A 77 4.15 -8.01 -5.58
N SER A 78 2.93 -7.81 -5.09
CA SER A 78 1.85 -7.14 -5.82
C SER A 78 1.29 -5.93 -5.07
N THR A 79 0.87 -4.89 -5.80
CA THR A 79 0.26 -3.69 -5.22
C THR A 79 -1.05 -3.36 -5.93
N ASP A 80 -2.00 -2.81 -5.19
CA ASP A 80 -3.24 -2.27 -5.75
C ASP A 80 -3.42 -0.81 -5.28
N LEU A 81 -3.83 0.04 -6.22
CA LEU A 81 -3.94 1.49 -6.07
C LEU A 81 -5.34 1.92 -6.47
N VAL A 82 -6.10 2.44 -5.50
CA VAL A 82 -7.49 2.84 -5.72
C VAL A 82 -7.76 4.16 -5.05
N PHE A 83 -8.31 5.13 -5.79
CA PHE A 83 -9.07 6.22 -5.16
C PHE A 83 -10.45 5.69 -4.83
N SER A 84 -10.85 5.80 -3.57
CA SER A 84 -12.15 5.32 -3.13
C SER A 84 -13.04 6.44 -2.65
N GLU A 85 -14.27 6.04 -2.37
CA GLU A 85 -15.30 6.91 -1.85
C GLU A 85 -14.98 7.36 -0.43
N GLY A 86 -15.11 8.67 -0.19
CA GLY A 86 -15.27 9.20 1.15
C GLY A 86 -16.68 8.99 1.68
N GLN A 87 -16.84 9.22 2.98
CA GLN A 87 -18.16 9.15 3.64
C GLN A 87 -19.21 10.11 3.04
N LYS A 88 -18.79 11.12 2.28
CA LYS A 88 -19.67 12.12 1.66
C LYS A 88 -19.78 11.98 0.14
N ASN A 89 -19.14 10.98 -0.46
CA ASN A 89 -19.17 10.80 -1.91
C ASN A 89 -20.45 10.09 -2.35
N ALA A 90 -20.78 10.23 -3.64
CA ALA A 90 -21.85 9.46 -4.25
C ALA A 90 -21.53 7.97 -4.17
N VAL A 91 -22.56 7.13 -3.98
CA VAL A 91 -22.40 5.68 -3.83
C VAL A 91 -21.99 5.02 -5.15
N PHE A 92 -20.94 4.22 -5.13
CA PHE A 92 -20.44 3.50 -6.30
C PHE A 92 -21.49 2.52 -6.81
N GLN A 93 -21.71 2.53 -8.13
CA GLN A 93 -22.73 1.72 -8.79
C GLN A 93 -22.22 0.32 -9.16
N TYR A 94 -21.39 -0.30 -8.32
CA TYR A 94 -20.68 -1.55 -8.59
C TYR A 94 -21.56 -2.66 -9.19
N GLN A 95 -21.11 -3.24 -10.30
CA GLN A 95 -21.77 -4.34 -11.02
C GLN A 95 -23.26 -4.09 -11.33
N SER A 96 -23.67 -2.82 -11.40
CA SER A 96 -25.05 -2.46 -11.71
C SER A 96 -25.14 -1.84 -13.12
N LYS A 97 -26.38 -1.72 -13.63
CA LYS A 97 -26.64 -1.01 -14.89
C LYS A 97 -26.33 0.49 -14.83
N TYR A 98 -26.12 1.03 -13.62
CA TYR A 98 -25.84 2.44 -13.41
C TYR A 98 -24.33 2.74 -13.38
N ASP A 99 -23.47 1.71 -13.38
CA ASP A 99 -22.03 1.85 -13.60
C ASP A 99 -21.80 2.31 -15.04
N SER A 100 -21.67 3.62 -15.21
CA SER A 100 -21.73 4.26 -16.52
C SER A 100 -20.79 5.46 -16.57
N HIS A 101 -20.36 5.80 -17.78
CA HIS A 101 -19.52 6.98 -18.01
C HIS A 101 -20.17 8.26 -17.47
N LEU A 102 -21.49 8.40 -17.64
CA LEU A 102 -22.25 9.54 -17.14
C LEU A 102 -22.20 9.65 -15.62
N TRP A 103 -22.28 8.52 -14.90
CA TRP A 103 -22.13 8.52 -13.44
C TRP A 103 -20.72 8.94 -13.04
N MET A 104 -19.71 8.44 -13.74
CA MET A 104 -18.32 8.78 -13.47
C MET A 104 -18.06 10.28 -13.68
N GLU A 105 -18.44 10.82 -14.84
CA GLU A 105 -18.25 12.23 -15.18
C GLU A 105 -19.00 13.18 -14.23
N LYS A 106 -20.18 12.81 -13.75
CA LYS A 106 -21.00 13.69 -12.91
C LYS A 106 -20.76 13.54 -11.41
N PHE A 107 -20.42 12.34 -10.95
CA PHE A 107 -20.42 12.02 -9.52
C PHE A 107 -19.14 11.34 -9.04
N GLY A 108 -18.61 10.38 -9.81
CA GLY A 108 -17.45 9.59 -9.40
C GLY A 108 -16.15 10.41 -9.43
N ASP A 109 -15.84 10.99 -10.59
CA ASP A 109 -14.67 11.83 -10.80
C ASP A 109 -14.96 12.96 -11.79
N PRO A 110 -15.67 14.02 -11.35
CA PRO A 110 -15.88 15.21 -12.18
C PRO A 110 -14.55 15.77 -12.68
N GLU A 111 -14.49 16.02 -14.00
CA GLU A 111 -13.28 16.46 -14.71
C GLU A 111 -12.11 15.44 -14.76
N PHE A 112 -12.35 14.19 -14.36
CA PHE A 112 -11.38 13.07 -14.45
C PHE A 112 -10.02 13.33 -13.78
N ARG A 113 -9.99 14.18 -12.75
CA ARG A 113 -8.73 14.58 -12.10
C ARG A 113 -8.08 13.41 -11.36
N ASN A 114 -8.86 12.53 -10.74
CA ASN A 114 -8.33 11.35 -10.06
C ASN A 114 -7.84 10.30 -11.02
N HIS A 115 -8.57 10.07 -12.10
CA HIS A 115 -8.14 9.15 -13.14
C HIS A 115 -6.81 9.59 -13.74
N LYS A 116 -6.65 10.90 -13.98
CA LYS A 116 -5.38 11.48 -14.41
C LYS A 116 -4.26 11.26 -13.37
N ALA A 117 -4.50 11.63 -12.10
CA ALA A 117 -3.51 11.45 -11.04
C ALA A 117 -3.11 9.98 -10.84
N MET A 118 -4.06 9.06 -10.97
CA MET A 118 -3.82 7.61 -10.89
C MET A 118 -2.97 7.12 -12.07
N ALA A 119 -3.26 7.59 -13.29
CA ALA A 119 -2.46 7.26 -14.47
C ALA A 119 -1.01 7.77 -14.33
N GLU A 120 -0.83 8.99 -13.83
CA GLU A 120 0.50 9.56 -13.56
C GLU A 120 1.23 8.76 -12.48
N LEU A 121 0.54 8.34 -11.41
CA LEU A 121 1.11 7.51 -10.35
C LEU A 121 1.59 6.15 -10.86
N TRP A 122 0.75 5.43 -11.61
CA TRP A 122 1.13 4.15 -12.23
C TRP A 122 2.28 4.31 -13.23
N GLY A 123 2.28 5.38 -14.02
CA GLY A 123 3.35 5.69 -14.96
C GLY A 123 4.69 5.92 -14.26
N LEU A 124 4.72 6.73 -13.20
CA LEU A 124 5.91 6.98 -12.40
C LEU A 124 6.40 5.71 -11.67
N LEU A 125 5.48 4.88 -11.19
CA LEU A 125 5.83 3.60 -10.58
C LEU A 125 6.49 2.65 -11.57
N ALA A 126 5.88 2.47 -12.75
CA ALA A 126 6.43 1.63 -13.81
C ALA A 126 7.82 2.12 -14.24
N PHE A 127 7.98 3.45 -14.38
CA PHE A 127 9.27 4.06 -14.71
C PHE A 127 10.33 3.80 -13.64
N ARG A 128 9.98 3.92 -12.36
CA ARG A 128 10.92 3.62 -11.27
C ARG A 128 11.34 2.15 -11.25
N PHE A 129 10.40 1.22 -11.43
CA PHE A 129 10.75 -0.20 -11.50
C PHE A 129 11.60 -0.54 -12.72
N ALA A 130 11.36 0.11 -13.85
CA ALA A 130 12.14 -0.12 -15.06
C ALA A 130 13.57 0.44 -14.96
N LEU A 131 13.77 1.54 -14.22
CA LEU A 131 15.06 2.24 -14.17
C LEU A 131 15.90 1.96 -12.91
N GLN A 132 15.32 1.42 -11.84
CA GLN A 132 16.10 1.09 -10.65
C GLN A 132 16.90 -0.20 -10.87
N ALA A 133 18.22 -0.09 -10.78
CA ALA A 133 19.13 -1.24 -10.80
C ALA A 133 18.92 -2.19 -9.61
N VAL A 134 18.47 -1.64 -8.47
CA VAL A 134 18.12 -2.40 -7.26
C VAL A 134 16.76 -1.94 -6.79
N LEU A 135 15.81 -2.88 -6.72
CA LEU A 135 14.46 -2.61 -6.20
C LEU A 135 14.52 -2.26 -4.71
N ALA A 136 13.92 -1.14 -4.34
CA ALA A 136 13.87 -0.62 -2.97
C ALA A 136 12.89 -1.39 -2.06
N PHE A 137 12.97 -2.72 -2.02
CA PHE A 137 12.19 -3.53 -1.09
C PHE A 137 12.77 -3.50 0.32
N SER A 138 11.94 -3.21 1.30
CA SER A 138 12.37 -3.16 2.71
C SER A 138 12.03 -4.44 3.45
N ALA A 139 13.00 -5.36 3.51
CA ALA A 139 12.86 -6.59 4.28
C ALA A 139 12.67 -6.33 5.79
N ARG A 140 13.18 -5.20 6.29
CA ARG A 140 12.94 -4.71 7.66
C ARG A 140 11.46 -4.41 7.92
N ARG A 141 10.77 -3.77 6.97
CA ARG A 141 9.33 -3.46 7.10
C ARG A 141 8.51 -4.75 7.12
N TYR A 142 8.84 -5.72 6.24
CA TYR A 142 8.18 -7.03 6.27
C TYR A 142 8.38 -7.78 7.60
N ALA A 143 9.60 -7.79 8.13
CA ALA A 143 9.90 -8.33 9.46
C ALA A 143 9.05 -7.69 10.58
N LYS A 144 8.85 -6.37 10.53
CA LYS A 144 8.01 -5.65 11.49
C LYS A 144 6.55 -6.12 11.40
N SER A 145 6.00 -6.21 10.20
CA SER A 145 4.62 -6.66 9.98
C SER A 145 4.39 -8.11 10.37
N LEU A 146 5.38 -8.99 10.16
CA LEU A 146 5.36 -10.36 10.68
C LEU A 146 5.21 -10.38 12.20
N ARG A 147 5.99 -9.55 12.91
CA ARG A 147 5.89 -9.45 14.37
C ARG A 147 4.53 -8.91 14.81
N GLU A 148 4.05 -7.84 14.19
CA GLU A 148 2.75 -7.23 14.51
C GLU A 148 1.59 -8.23 14.28
N GLY A 149 1.60 -8.95 13.16
CA GLY A 149 0.62 -9.99 12.84
C GLY A 149 0.66 -11.18 13.79
N CYS A 150 1.84 -11.59 14.27
CA CYS A 150 1.92 -12.65 15.26
C CYS A 150 1.48 -12.20 16.65
N SER A 151 1.75 -10.96 17.05
CA SER A 151 1.24 -10.39 18.29
C SER A 151 -0.29 -10.31 18.31
N SER A 152 -0.94 -10.05 17.17
CA SER A 152 -2.41 -10.06 17.11
C SER A 152 -3.01 -11.47 17.19
N LEU A 153 -2.31 -12.50 16.69
CA LEU A 153 -2.73 -13.90 16.77
C LEU A 153 -2.53 -14.55 18.15
N GLN A 154 -1.62 -14.02 18.98
CA GLN A 154 -1.32 -14.55 20.32
C GLN A 154 -2.49 -14.45 21.32
N PHE A 155 -3.63 -13.87 20.92
CA PHE A 155 -4.82 -13.75 21.75
C PHE A 155 -5.74 -15.00 21.72
N SER A 156 -5.52 -15.98 20.84
CA SER A 156 -6.53 -17.03 20.57
C SER A 156 -6.05 -18.49 20.51
N SER A 157 -4.79 -18.84 20.79
CA SER A 157 -4.38 -20.26 20.76
C SER A 157 -3.29 -20.67 21.75
N ASN A 158 -3.48 -21.87 22.32
CA ASN A 158 -2.57 -22.62 23.20
C ASN A 158 -1.31 -23.16 22.50
N ILE A 159 -1.01 -22.69 21.28
CA ILE A 159 0.25 -23.00 20.59
C ILE A 159 1.35 -22.31 21.40
N SER A 160 2.41 -23.05 21.77
CA SER A 160 3.54 -22.53 22.55
C SER A 160 4.11 -21.27 21.88
N GLY A 161 3.63 -20.09 22.30
CA GLY A 161 3.97 -18.80 21.68
C GLY A 161 5.47 -18.51 21.69
N LYS A 162 6.23 -19.24 22.51
CA LYS A 162 7.70 -19.23 22.56
C LYS A 162 8.34 -19.81 21.30
N GLU A 163 7.81 -20.89 20.72
CA GLU A 163 8.33 -21.52 19.50
C GLU A 163 8.16 -20.59 18.29
N LEU A 164 6.95 -20.05 18.13
CA LEU A 164 6.62 -19.12 17.05
C LEU A 164 7.43 -17.81 17.17
N SER A 165 7.50 -17.23 18.37
CA SER A 165 8.29 -16.03 18.63
C SER A 165 9.78 -16.24 18.32
N ARG A 166 10.34 -17.40 18.70
CA ARG A 166 11.74 -17.75 18.41
C ARG A 166 12.00 -17.90 16.91
N ALA A 167 11.09 -18.54 16.17
CA ALA A 167 11.20 -18.69 14.72
C ALA A 167 11.17 -17.33 14.01
N ILE A 168 10.27 -16.43 14.43
CA ILE A 168 10.18 -15.08 13.89
C ILE A 168 11.45 -14.30 14.19
N ASP A 169 11.92 -14.27 15.44
CA ASP A 169 13.14 -13.53 15.79
C ASP A 169 14.37 -14.03 15.04
N THR A 170 14.45 -15.34 14.81
CA THR A 170 15.51 -15.94 13.97
C THR A 170 15.40 -15.46 12.53
N THR A 171 14.19 -15.46 11.97
CA THR A 171 13.93 -15.03 10.59
C THR A 171 14.26 -13.55 10.41
N ILE A 172 13.83 -12.70 11.34
CA ILE A 172 14.12 -11.26 11.35
C ILE A 172 15.64 -11.03 11.42
N LYS A 173 16.36 -11.73 12.31
CA LYS A 173 17.83 -11.63 12.41
C LYS A 173 18.51 -12.03 11.12
N THR A 174 18.09 -13.13 10.49
CA THR A 174 18.64 -13.59 9.21
C THR A 174 18.42 -12.56 8.11
N ILE A 175 17.19 -12.04 7.98
CA ILE A 175 16.84 -11.01 7.01
C ILE A 175 17.68 -9.74 7.20
N MET A 176 17.83 -9.26 8.44
CA MET A 176 18.64 -8.07 8.72
C MET A 176 20.13 -8.30 8.40
N ASN A 177 20.66 -9.49 8.69
CA ASN A 177 22.04 -9.84 8.37
C ASN A 177 22.29 -9.89 6.86
N VAL A 178 21.37 -10.49 6.09
CA VAL A 178 21.42 -10.48 4.62
C VAL A 178 21.36 -9.05 4.08
N THR A 179 20.41 -8.24 4.59
CA THR A 179 20.28 -6.84 4.18
C THR A 179 21.55 -6.03 4.46
N LYS A 180 22.19 -6.24 5.62
CA LYS A 180 23.45 -5.59 5.98
C LYS A 180 24.60 -5.98 5.05
N ARG A 181 24.62 -7.24 4.58
CA ARG A 181 25.62 -7.74 3.63
C ARG A 181 25.40 -7.21 2.21
N MET A 182 24.14 -7.04 1.80
CA MET A 182 23.81 -6.45 0.48
C MET A 182 24.15 -4.96 0.38
N LYS A 183 24.20 -4.22 1.51
CA LYS A 183 24.65 -2.81 1.53
C LYS A 183 26.17 -2.63 1.33
N ILE A 184 26.91 -3.67 0.95
CA ILE A 184 28.34 -3.60 0.62
C ILE A 184 28.47 -3.86 -0.88
N GLY A 185 28.33 -2.80 -1.68
CA GLY A 185 28.53 -2.88 -3.13
C GLY A 185 27.60 -1.96 -3.91
N ILE A 186 27.78 -0.66 -3.75
CA ILE A 186 27.71 0.45 -4.73
C ILE A 186 28.11 1.72 -3.95
#